data_AF-A0A538SYI4-F1
#
_entry.id   AF-A0A538SYI4-F1
#
_cell.length_a   1.000
_cell.length_b   1.000
_cell.length_c   1.000
_cell.angle_alpha   90.00
_cell.angle_beta   90.00
_cell.angle_gamma   90.00
#
_symmetry.space_group_name_H-M   'P 1'
#
loop_
_entity.id
_entity.type
_entity.pdbx_description
1 polymer ?
#
loop_
_entity_poly.entity_id
_entity_poly.type
_entity_poly.pdbx_seq_one_letter_code
_entity_poly.pdbx_strand_id
1 'polypeptide(L)'
;HMMQLLTLTAMEPPARFEADSVRDEKAKVLRTLHPMTREEVARDTVRAQYAAGAAGGTPVPGYCEEPGVNPRSQTETYMAARIHVDNWRWSGVPFFLRAGKRLAKRSTEIAIVFRQPPFALFRSAGCETLEANVLRLRIQPDEGISLSFGSKSPGQALHIDPVQMDFYYLTAFGQDPPDAYERLLLDCNLGDSTLFARRDEVELAWEFVDGIQIAWRSGAPPLVKYAAGTWGPPQADELLAASGSRWYRL
;
A
#
# COMPACT_ATOMS: atom_id res chain seq x y z
N HIS A 1 0.78 1.78 -10.91
CA HIS A 1 0.33 0.60 -10.13
C HIS A 1 -0.34 1.00 -8.81
N MET A 2 0.33 1.71 -7.89
CA MET A 2 -0.25 2.04 -6.57
C MET A 2 -1.61 2.76 -6.67
N MET A 3 -1.76 3.72 -7.58
CA MET A 3 -3.05 4.39 -7.81
C MET A 3 -4.15 3.43 -8.28
N GLN A 4 -3.82 2.42 -9.08
CA GLN A 4 -4.79 1.42 -9.52
C GLN A 4 -5.23 0.53 -8.35
N LEU A 5 -4.29 0.07 -7.51
CA LEU A 5 -4.62 -0.67 -6.28
C LEU A 5 -5.46 0.17 -5.30
N LEU A 6 -5.14 1.46 -5.15
CA LEU A 6 -5.94 2.40 -4.38
C LEU A 6 -7.38 2.46 -4.91
N THR A 7 -7.56 2.66 -6.22
CA THR A 7 -8.91 2.74 -6.81
C THR A 7 -9.70 1.45 -6.64
N LEU A 8 -9.09 0.28 -6.84
CA LEU A 8 -9.77 -1.00 -6.64
C LEU A 8 -10.16 -1.26 -5.18
N THR A 9 -9.37 -0.75 -4.24
CA THR A 9 -9.65 -0.87 -2.80
C THR A 9 -10.73 0.11 -2.36
N ALA A 10 -10.76 1.31 -2.94
CA ALA A 10 -11.59 2.42 -2.47
C ALA A 10 -12.89 2.63 -3.28
N MET A 11 -13.04 2.00 -4.45
CA MET A 11 -14.23 2.17 -5.30
C MET A 11 -15.51 1.72 -4.60
N GLU A 12 -16.63 2.35 -4.97
CA GLU A 12 -17.94 1.81 -4.59
C GLU A 12 -18.25 0.54 -5.41
N PRO A 13 -19.18 -0.29 -4.94
CA PRO A 13 -19.69 -1.40 -5.74
C PRO A 13 -20.25 -0.88 -7.08
N PRO A 14 -19.76 -1.35 -8.24
CA PRO A 14 -20.29 -0.92 -9.51
C PRO A 14 -21.72 -1.45 -9.70
N ALA A 15 -22.57 -0.69 -10.39
CA ALA A 15 -23.96 -1.07 -10.62
C ALA A 15 -24.11 -2.41 -11.36
N ARG A 16 -23.10 -2.77 -12.16
CA ARG A 16 -22.98 -4.01 -12.93
C ARG A 16 -21.52 -4.34 -13.13
N PHE A 17 -21.22 -5.62 -13.31
CA PHE A 17 -19.86 -6.08 -13.61
C PHE A 17 -19.58 -5.95 -15.12
N GLU A 18 -19.47 -4.71 -15.58
CA GLU A 18 -19.09 -4.35 -16.94
C GLU A 18 -17.96 -3.33 -16.92
N ALA A 19 -17.11 -3.35 -17.96
CA ALA A 19 -15.89 -2.56 -18.01
C ALA A 19 -16.10 -1.08 -17.71
N ASP A 20 -17.07 -0.41 -18.33
CA ASP A 20 -17.34 1.01 -18.05
C ASP A 20 -17.82 1.25 -16.62
N SER A 21 -18.70 0.39 -16.09
CA SER A 21 -19.22 0.55 -14.73
C SER A 21 -18.14 0.37 -13.66
N VAL A 22 -17.18 -0.54 -13.87
CA VAL A 22 -16.00 -0.66 -12.98
C VAL A 22 -15.10 0.56 -13.10
N ARG A 23 -14.81 1.00 -14.32
CA ARG A 23 -13.92 2.14 -14.59
C ARG A 23 -14.50 3.47 -14.11
N ASP A 24 -15.82 3.63 -14.15
CA ASP A 24 -16.52 4.81 -13.61
C ASP A 24 -16.35 4.92 -12.09
N GLU A 25 -16.47 3.81 -11.35
CA GLU A 25 -16.25 3.83 -9.89
C GLU A 25 -14.78 4.05 -9.52
N LYS A 26 -13.83 3.56 -10.33
CA LYS A 26 -12.40 3.87 -10.17
C LYS A 26 -12.11 5.35 -10.43
N ALA A 27 -12.65 5.90 -11.52
CA ALA A 27 -12.50 7.32 -11.85
C ALA A 27 -13.12 8.22 -10.76
N LYS A 28 -14.25 7.81 -10.17
CA LYS A 28 -14.88 8.51 -9.04
C LYS A 28 -13.95 8.60 -7.83
N VAL A 29 -13.23 7.53 -7.47
CA VAL A 29 -12.21 7.59 -6.41
C VAL A 29 -11.16 8.65 -6.72
N LEU A 30 -10.61 8.63 -7.94
CA LEU A 30 -9.55 9.56 -8.36
C LEU A 30 -10.02 11.02 -8.30
N ARG A 31 -11.26 11.31 -8.72
CA ARG A 31 -11.87 12.65 -8.61
C ARG A 31 -12.06 13.12 -7.17
N THR A 32 -12.12 12.19 -6.23
CA THR A 32 -12.29 12.48 -4.80
C THR A 32 -10.99 12.41 -4.02
N LEU A 33 -9.83 12.27 -4.67
CA LEU A 33 -8.56 12.37 -3.95
C LEU A 33 -8.37 13.79 -3.44
N HIS A 34 -8.08 13.92 -2.16
CA HIS A 34 -7.84 15.21 -1.54
C HIS A 34 -6.62 15.90 -2.18
N PRO A 35 -6.78 17.04 -2.88
CA PRO A 35 -5.64 17.75 -3.46
C PRO A 35 -4.74 18.27 -2.34
N MET A 36 -3.45 17.93 -2.38
CA MET A 36 -2.50 18.33 -1.34
C MET A 36 -1.88 19.70 -1.65
N THR A 37 -1.91 20.60 -0.68
CA THR A 37 -1.07 21.81 -0.69
C THR A 37 0.41 21.44 -0.51
N ARG A 38 1.33 22.39 -0.73
CA ARG A 38 2.77 22.13 -0.58
C ARG A 38 3.13 21.70 0.84
N GLU A 39 2.51 22.33 1.83
CA GLU A 39 2.70 22.05 3.25
C GLU A 39 2.21 20.64 3.59
N GLU A 40 1.10 20.22 2.98
CA GLU A 40 0.56 18.88 3.15
C GLU A 40 1.42 17.85 2.44
N VAL A 41 1.95 18.12 1.25
CA VAL A 41 2.92 17.21 0.61
C VAL A 41 4.16 17.04 1.51
N ALA A 42 4.67 18.13 2.10
CA ALA A 42 5.82 18.06 3.01
C ALA A 42 5.55 17.24 4.28
N ARG A 43 4.31 17.25 4.76
CA ARG A 43 3.86 16.55 5.99
C ARG A 43 3.46 15.09 5.72
N ASP A 44 2.74 14.86 4.62
CA ASP A 44 1.99 13.64 4.34
C ASP A 44 2.69 12.74 3.32
N THR A 45 3.85 13.17 2.79
CA THR A 45 4.68 12.33 1.94
C THR A 45 6.09 12.19 2.50
N VAL A 46 6.74 11.09 2.14
CA VAL A 46 8.15 10.84 2.39
C VAL A 46 8.74 10.39 1.06
N ARG A 47 9.83 11.01 0.65
CA ARG A 47 10.62 10.58 -0.50
C ARG A 47 12.04 10.29 -0.05
N ALA A 48 12.60 9.18 -0.52
CA ALA A 48 13.92 8.77 -0.11
C ALA A 48 14.70 8.09 -1.23
N GLN A 49 16.02 8.04 -1.06
CA GLN A 49 16.94 7.38 -1.99
C GLN A 49 17.83 6.40 -1.24
N TYR A 50 17.99 5.17 -1.73
CA TYR A 50 18.82 4.18 -1.02
C TYR A 50 20.30 4.59 -1.06
N ALA A 51 20.96 4.43 0.08
CA ALA A 51 22.40 4.47 0.25
C ALA A 51 22.98 3.05 0.25
N ALA A 52 24.31 2.94 0.28
CA ALA A 52 24.98 1.66 0.41
C ALA A 52 24.45 0.87 1.62
N GLY A 53 24.37 -0.45 1.47
CA GLY A 53 23.79 -1.33 2.47
C GLY A 53 24.02 -2.80 2.11
N ALA A 54 23.16 -3.68 2.59
CA ALA A 54 23.26 -5.11 2.33
C ALA A 54 21.91 -5.68 1.90
N ALA A 55 21.85 -6.24 0.69
CA ALA A 55 20.66 -6.91 0.17
C ALA A 55 20.91 -8.43 0.13
N GLY A 56 20.09 -9.21 0.85
CA GLY A 56 20.30 -10.66 0.94
C GLY A 56 21.66 -11.04 1.54
N GLY A 57 22.19 -10.21 2.44
CA GLY A 57 23.51 -10.43 3.06
C GLY A 57 24.71 -10.00 2.21
N THR A 58 24.51 -9.54 0.97
CA THR A 58 25.58 -9.05 0.11
C THR A 58 25.66 -7.52 0.13
N PRO A 59 26.84 -6.91 0.31
CA PRO A 59 27.02 -5.47 0.18
C PRO A 59 26.61 -4.97 -1.21
N VAL A 60 25.86 -3.87 -1.25
CA VAL A 60 25.41 -3.23 -2.49
C VAL A 60 25.65 -1.72 -2.43
N PRO A 61 25.99 -1.09 -3.57
CA PRO A 61 26.24 0.35 -3.62
C PRO A 61 24.96 1.17 -3.39
N GLY A 62 25.13 2.45 -3.06
CA GLY A 62 24.04 3.42 -3.04
C GLY A 62 23.58 3.80 -4.45
N TYR A 63 22.39 4.40 -4.57
CA TYR A 63 21.82 4.71 -5.89
C TYR A 63 22.72 5.62 -6.74
N CYS A 64 23.30 6.66 -6.15
CA CYS A 64 24.23 7.58 -6.83
C CYS A 64 25.59 6.95 -7.19
N GLU A 65 25.89 5.75 -6.70
CA GLU A 65 27.11 4.99 -6.97
C GLU A 65 26.88 3.93 -8.06
N GLU A 66 25.64 3.68 -8.47
CA GLU A 66 25.31 2.71 -9.52
C GLU A 66 25.83 3.19 -10.89
N PRO A 67 26.31 2.28 -11.76
CA PRO A 67 26.76 2.63 -13.10
C PRO A 67 25.68 3.35 -13.91
N GLY A 68 26.03 4.49 -14.51
CA GLY A 68 25.11 5.29 -15.33
C GLY A 68 24.20 6.24 -14.55
N VAL A 69 24.27 6.26 -13.21
CA VAL A 69 23.54 7.23 -12.39
C VAL A 69 24.39 8.49 -12.17
N ASN A 70 23.75 9.67 -12.26
CA ASN A 70 24.39 10.93 -11.91
C ASN A 70 24.74 10.93 -10.40
N PRO A 71 26.01 11.16 -10.00
CA PRO A 71 26.42 11.19 -8.59
C PRO A 71 25.70 12.24 -7.74
N ARG A 72 25.10 13.27 -8.37
CA ARG A 72 24.31 14.32 -7.72
C ARG A 72 22.80 14.14 -7.90
N SER A 73 22.35 12.94 -8.28
CA SER A 73 20.93 12.67 -8.53
C SER A 73 20.07 12.89 -7.29
N GLN A 74 18.96 13.60 -7.48
CA GLN A 74 17.91 13.81 -6.48
C GLN A 74 16.69 12.92 -6.75
N THR A 75 16.83 11.89 -7.58
CA THR A 75 15.75 10.95 -7.89
C THR A 75 15.44 10.07 -6.69
N GLU A 76 14.19 10.01 -6.29
CA GLU A 76 13.70 9.09 -5.26
C GLU A 76 13.71 7.63 -5.75
N THR A 77 14.07 6.73 -4.84
CA THR A 77 13.94 5.27 -5.03
C THR A 77 12.94 4.65 -4.07
N TYR A 78 12.33 5.47 -3.22
CA TYR A 78 11.31 5.13 -2.25
C TYR A 78 10.33 6.29 -2.08
N MET A 79 9.07 5.95 -1.91
CA MET A 79 8.01 6.87 -1.49
C MET A 79 7.14 6.24 -0.40
N ALA A 80 6.68 7.05 0.54
CA ALA A 80 5.50 6.79 1.36
C ALA A 80 4.55 8.00 1.30
N ALA A 81 3.24 7.78 1.31
CA ALA A 81 2.25 8.85 1.26
C ALA A 81 1.01 8.48 2.07
N ARG A 82 0.49 9.45 2.83
CA ARG A 82 -0.82 9.43 3.46
C ARG A 82 -1.79 10.19 2.57
N ILE A 83 -2.78 9.50 2.02
CA ILE A 83 -3.76 10.02 1.08
C ILE A 83 -5.15 9.94 1.71
N HIS A 84 -5.99 10.94 1.42
CA HIS A 84 -7.39 10.93 1.80
C HIS A 84 -8.28 10.86 0.55
N VAL A 85 -9.38 10.13 0.68
CA VAL A 85 -10.43 10.04 -0.33
C VAL A 85 -11.64 10.76 0.26
N ASP A 86 -11.95 11.93 -0.28
CA ASP A 86 -12.98 12.87 0.18
C ASP A 86 -14.37 12.39 -0.28
N ASN A 87 -14.83 11.29 0.32
CA ASN A 87 -16.18 10.79 0.14
C ASN A 87 -16.77 10.24 1.45
N TRP A 88 -18.07 9.91 1.42
CA TRP A 88 -18.81 9.45 2.60
C TRP A 88 -18.26 8.16 3.20
N ARG A 89 -17.86 7.19 2.36
CA ARG A 89 -17.36 5.89 2.80
C ARG A 89 -16.01 6.00 3.51
N TRP A 90 -15.12 6.84 2.99
CA TRP A 90 -13.73 6.93 3.42
C TRP A 90 -13.42 8.15 4.28
N SER A 91 -14.45 8.89 4.71
CA SER A 91 -14.29 10.03 5.60
C SER A 91 -13.51 9.65 6.87
N GLY A 92 -12.38 10.33 7.09
CA GLY A 92 -11.50 10.10 8.24
C GLY A 92 -10.72 8.78 8.20
N VAL A 93 -10.68 8.07 7.06
CA VAL A 93 -9.88 6.87 6.87
C VAL A 93 -8.66 7.21 6.00
N PRO A 94 -7.44 7.25 6.57
CA PRO A 94 -6.24 7.50 5.79
C PRO A 94 -5.82 6.27 4.97
N PHE A 95 -5.42 6.48 3.73
CA PHE A 95 -4.77 5.49 2.89
C PHE A 95 -3.26 5.69 2.92
N PHE A 96 -2.53 4.68 3.38
CA PHE A 96 -1.07 4.72 3.36
C PHE A 96 -0.53 3.91 2.20
N LEU A 97 0.16 4.59 1.29
CA LEU A 97 0.87 3.96 0.19
C LEU A 97 2.36 3.97 0.49
N ARG A 98 3.07 2.86 0.24
CA ARG A 98 4.53 2.84 0.18
C ARG A 98 5.01 2.00 -0.99
N ALA A 99 6.08 2.44 -1.62
CA ALA A 99 6.76 1.70 -2.68
C ALA A 99 8.23 2.07 -2.68
N GLY A 100 9.11 1.11 -2.96
CA GLY A 100 10.53 1.41 -3.08
C GLY A 100 11.36 0.27 -3.63
N LYS A 101 12.62 0.58 -3.92
CA LYS A 101 13.63 -0.37 -4.40
C LYS A 101 14.64 -0.68 -3.29
N ARG A 102 15.37 -1.79 -3.45
CA ARG A 102 16.37 -2.27 -2.48
C ARG A 102 15.80 -2.34 -1.06
N LEU A 103 14.56 -2.79 -0.94
CA LEU A 103 13.92 -3.04 0.36
C LEU A 103 14.27 -4.45 0.86
N ALA A 104 13.95 -4.72 2.13
CA ALA A 104 14.24 -5.99 2.79
C ALA A 104 13.66 -7.22 2.06
N LYS A 105 12.48 -7.08 1.43
CA LYS A 105 11.79 -8.15 0.72
C LYS A 105 10.99 -7.60 -0.47
N ARG A 106 10.86 -8.40 -1.52
CA ARG A 106 9.91 -8.14 -2.61
C ARG A 106 8.50 -8.57 -2.16
N SER A 107 7.57 -7.64 -2.13
CA SER A 107 6.16 -7.91 -1.86
C SER A 107 5.27 -6.79 -2.47
N THR A 108 4.06 -7.15 -2.87
CA THR A 108 2.95 -6.26 -3.23
C THR A 108 1.73 -6.75 -2.46
N GLU A 109 1.26 -5.91 -1.53
CA GLU A 109 0.23 -6.27 -0.57
C GLU A 109 -0.71 -5.10 -0.29
N ILE A 110 -1.96 -5.43 0.03
CA ILE A 110 -2.93 -4.50 0.62
C ILE A 110 -3.24 -5.00 2.02
N ALA A 111 -3.07 -4.14 3.03
CA ALA A 111 -3.42 -4.44 4.42
C ALA A 111 -4.56 -3.52 4.87
N ILE A 112 -5.71 -4.09 5.18
CA ILE A 112 -6.89 -3.39 5.71
C ILE A 112 -6.91 -3.61 7.23
N VAL A 113 -6.63 -2.55 7.97
CA VAL A 113 -6.64 -2.57 9.44
C VAL A 113 -8.01 -2.09 9.93
N PHE A 114 -8.72 -2.95 10.66
CA PHE A 114 -10.04 -2.62 11.20
C PHE A 114 -9.92 -1.78 12.46
N ARG A 115 -10.91 -0.93 12.72
CA ARG A 115 -10.99 -0.21 14.01
C ARG A 115 -11.19 -1.20 15.15
N GLN A 116 -10.51 -0.95 16.26
CA GLN A 116 -10.75 -1.70 17.49
C GLN A 116 -12.16 -1.38 18.03
N PRO A 117 -12.85 -2.37 18.62
CA PRO A 117 -14.12 -2.11 19.29
C PRO A 117 -13.92 -1.13 20.47
N PRO A 118 -14.83 -0.17 20.69
CA PRO A 118 -14.66 0.87 21.71
C PRO A 118 -14.64 0.31 23.14
N PHE A 119 -15.33 -0.81 23.37
CA PHE A 119 -15.33 -1.54 24.63
C PHE A 119 -14.64 -2.89 24.46
N ALA A 120 -13.48 -3.05 25.10
CA ALA A 120 -12.88 -4.36 25.28
C ALA A 120 -13.60 -5.07 26.44
N LEU A 121 -14.58 -5.90 26.11
CA LEU A 121 -15.35 -6.73 27.05
C LEU A 121 -14.45 -7.59 27.98
N PHE A 122 -13.21 -7.84 27.55
CA PHE A 122 -12.23 -8.68 28.24
C PHE A 122 -11.20 -7.90 29.07
N ARG A 123 -11.36 -6.58 29.29
CA ARG A 123 -10.46 -5.80 30.16
C ARG A 123 -10.37 -6.37 31.58
N SER A 124 -11.49 -6.80 32.14
CA SER A 124 -11.55 -7.40 33.49
C SER A 124 -10.83 -8.76 33.59
N ALA A 125 -10.45 -9.35 32.47
CA ALA A 125 -9.71 -10.60 32.39
C ALA A 125 -8.23 -10.43 32.04
N GLY A 126 -7.69 -9.21 32.12
CA GLY A 126 -6.28 -8.91 31.82
C GLY A 126 -5.97 -8.75 30.34
N CYS A 127 -6.97 -8.72 29.45
CA CYS A 127 -6.79 -8.30 28.06
C CYS A 127 -6.90 -6.78 27.97
N GLU A 128 -5.82 -6.08 28.27
CA GLU A 128 -5.78 -4.60 28.28
C GLU A 128 -5.90 -3.99 26.88
N THR A 129 -5.38 -4.67 25.86
CA THR A 129 -5.45 -4.23 24.45
C THR A 129 -5.73 -5.41 23.52
N LEU A 130 -6.83 -5.32 22.77
CA LEU A 130 -7.11 -6.23 21.64
C LEU A 130 -6.39 -5.66 20.42
N GLU A 131 -5.48 -6.39 19.79
CA GLU A 131 -4.92 -5.95 18.51
C GLU A 131 -6.04 -5.78 17.46
N ALA A 132 -5.88 -4.81 16.57
CA ALA A 132 -6.81 -4.60 15.48
C ALA A 132 -6.85 -5.83 14.56
N ASN A 133 -8.03 -6.21 14.09
CA ASN A 133 -8.12 -7.20 13.03
C ASN A 133 -7.42 -6.66 11.77
N VAL A 134 -6.79 -7.54 11.00
CA VAL A 134 -6.11 -7.16 9.75
C VAL A 134 -6.48 -8.15 8.65
N LEU A 135 -7.07 -7.65 7.57
CA LEU A 135 -7.25 -8.40 6.33
C LEU A 135 -6.11 -8.05 5.37
N ARG A 136 -5.31 -9.04 4.99
CA ARG A 136 -4.21 -8.90 4.04
C ARG A 136 -4.57 -9.57 2.72
N LEU A 137 -4.35 -8.84 1.63
CA LEU A 137 -4.42 -9.35 0.26
C LEU A 137 -2.99 -9.36 -0.27
N ARG A 138 -2.43 -10.55 -0.49
CA ARG A 138 -1.12 -10.75 -1.11
C ARG A 138 -1.30 -10.84 -2.62
N ILE A 139 -0.74 -9.86 -3.34
CA ILE A 139 -0.80 -9.77 -4.80
C ILE A 139 0.42 -10.46 -5.43
N GLN A 140 1.62 -10.30 -4.86
CA GLN A 140 2.81 -11.05 -5.27
C GLN A 140 3.97 -10.82 -4.28
N PRO A 141 4.86 -11.80 -4.06
CA PRO A 141 4.70 -13.22 -4.39
C PRO A 141 3.68 -13.89 -3.44
N ASP A 142 3.43 -15.18 -3.65
CA ASP A 142 2.62 -16.03 -2.77
C ASP A 142 1.17 -15.52 -2.64
N GLU A 143 0.48 -15.47 -3.78
CA GLU A 143 -0.88 -14.96 -3.92
C GLU A 143 -1.82 -15.62 -2.91
N GLY A 144 -2.55 -14.79 -2.18
CA GLY A 144 -3.40 -15.29 -1.11
C GLY A 144 -4.05 -14.21 -0.26
N ILE A 145 -4.81 -14.66 0.72
CA ILE A 145 -5.57 -13.82 1.63
C ILE A 145 -5.28 -14.29 3.06
N SER A 146 -5.05 -13.36 3.98
CA SER A 146 -4.85 -13.67 5.39
C SER A 146 -5.73 -12.78 6.25
N LEU A 147 -6.46 -13.36 7.21
CA LEU A 147 -7.23 -12.62 8.20
C LEU A 147 -6.64 -12.87 9.59
N SER A 148 -6.13 -11.81 10.21
CA SER A 148 -5.65 -11.81 11.58
C SER A 148 -6.73 -11.27 12.52
N PHE A 149 -7.05 -12.00 13.58
CA PHE A 149 -8.05 -11.61 14.59
C PHE A 149 -7.75 -12.24 15.95
N GLY A 150 -8.31 -11.69 17.02
CA GLY A 150 -8.15 -12.23 18.37
C GLY A 150 -8.99 -13.49 18.61
N SER A 151 -8.38 -14.53 19.17
CA SER A 151 -9.07 -15.75 19.62
C SER A 151 -8.64 -16.12 21.03
N LYS A 152 -9.51 -16.81 21.78
CA LYS A 152 -9.18 -17.30 23.12
C LYS A 152 -8.08 -18.36 23.02
N SER A 153 -6.98 -18.15 23.72
CA SER A 153 -5.92 -19.14 23.86
C SER A 153 -6.46 -20.39 24.56
N PRO A 154 -6.10 -21.60 24.11
CA PRO A 154 -6.47 -22.83 24.81
C PRO A 154 -6.01 -22.80 26.27
N GLY A 155 -6.94 -22.96 27.21
CA GLY A 155 -6.65 -22.89 28.63
C GLY A 155 -7.82 -22.42 29.50
N GLN A 156 -7.60 -22.44 30.81
CA GLN A 156 -8.58 -21.97 31.80
C GLN A 156 -8.58 -20.45 31.94
N ALA A 157 -7.42 -19.81 31.79
CA ALA A 157 -7.29 -18.36 31.79
C ALA A 157 -7.96 -17.74 30.57
N LEU A 158 -8.57 -16.57 30.74
CA LEU A 158 -9.14 -15.80 29.65
C LEU A 158 -8.06 -14.88 29.05
N HIS A 159 -7.28 -15.46 28.14
CA HIS A 159 -6.28 -14.76 27.35
C HIS A 159 -6.70 -14.75 25.88
N ILE A 160 -6.52 -13.62 25.20
CA ILE A 160 -6.83 -13.48 23.77
C ILE A 160 -5.51 -13.27 23.03
N ASP A 161 -5.18 -14.22 22.16
CA ASP A 161 -4.01 -14.16 21.28
C ASP A 161 -4.44 -13.87 19.84
N PRO A 162 -3.62 -13.16 19.05
CA PRO A 162 -3.85 -13.03 17.62
C PRO A 162 -3.66 -14.39 16.92
N VAL A 163 -4.67 -14.82 16.18
CA VAL A 163 -4.60 -15.99 15.29
C VAL A 163 -4.75 -15.56 13.83
N GLN A 164 -4.24 -16.37 12.91
CA GLN A 164 -4.30 -16.11 11.47
C GLN A 164 -5.08 -17.22 10.76
N MET A 165 -5.99 -16.82 9.88
CA MET A 165 -6.59 -17.70 8.87
C MET A 165 -5.97 -17.37 7.53
N ASP A 166 -5.29 -18.33 6.91
CA ASP A 166 -4.60 -18.15 5.65
C ASP A 166 -5.25 -18.94 4.51
N PHE A 167 -5.33 -18.29 3.36
CA PHE A 167 -5.61 -18.86 2.06
C PHE A 167 -4.43 -18.57 1.13
N TYR A 168 -4.01 -19.59 0.37
CA TYR A 168 -2.95 -19.48 -0.65
C TYR A 168 -3.48 -20.09 -1.96
N TYR A 169 -3.25 -19.41 -3.08
CA TYR A 169 -3.69 -19.90 -4.40
C TYR A 169 -3.05 -21.24 -4.75
N LEU A 170 -1.75 -21.37 -4.53
CA LEU A 170 -1.00 -22.58 -4.86
C LEU A 170 -1.54 -23.82 -4.13
N THR A 171 -1.89 -23.71 -2.84
CA THR A 171 -2.40 -24.85 -2.07
C THR A 171 -3.87 -25.17 -2.39
N ALA A 172 -4.66 -24.17 -2.75
CA ALA A 172 -6.08 -24.34 -3.02
C ALA A 172 -6.37 -24.83 -4.45
N PHE A 173 -5.60 -24.37 -5.44
CA PHE A 173 -5.87 -24.63 -6.85
C PHE A 173 -4.76 -25.41 -7.56
N GLY A 174 -3.59 -25.61 -6.93
CA GLY A 174 -2.51 -26.44 -7.45
C GLY A 174 -1.82 -25.87 -8.70
N GLN A 175 -2.12 -24.63 -9.08
CA GLN A 175 -1.54 -23.95 -10.23
C GLN A 175 -1.26 -22.50 -9.87
N ASP A 176 -0.15 -21.98 -10.39
CA ASP A 176 0.11 -20.55 -10.35
C ASP A 176 -0.88 -19.84 -11.28
N PRO A 177 -1.33 -18.63 -10.91
CA PRO A 177 -2.14 -17.82 -11.79
C PRO A 177 -1.40 -17.54 -13.11
N PRO A 178 -2.11 -17.38 -14.24
CA PRO A 178 -1.50 -17.06 -15.52
C PRO A 178 -0.74 -15.73 -15.44
N ASP A 179 0.30 -15.59 -16.25
CA ASP A 179 1.07 -14.34 -16.31
C ASP A 179 0.16 -13.15 -16.65
N ALA A 180 0.51 -11.97 -16.10
CA ALA A 180 -0.28 -10.76 -16.29
C ALA A 180 -0.48 -10.42 -17.78
N TYR A 181 0.52 -10.66 -18.64
CA TYR A 181 0.39 -10.39 -20.07
C TYR A 181 -0.49 -11.40 -20.79
N GLU A 182 -0.48 -12.67 -20.41
CA GLU A 182 -1.37 -13.68 -20.99
C GLU A 182 -2.84 -13.28 -20.78
N ARG A 183 -3.18 -12.85 -19.56
CA ARG A 183 -4.52 -12.37 -19.24
C ARG A 183 -4.90 -11.13 -20.07
N LEU A 184 -4.03 -10.12 -20.10
CA LEU A 184 -4.34 -8.87 -20.80
C LEU A 184 -4.44 -9.06 -22.33
N LEU A 185 -3.61 -9.92 -22.92
CA LEU A 185 -3.70 -10.25 -24.34
C LEU A 185 -5.00 -10.97 -24.67
N LEU A 186 -5.45 -11.89 -23.81
CA LEU A 186 -6.76 -12.54 -23.97
C LEU A 186 -7.90 -11.53 -23.87
N ASP A 187 -7.88 -10.66 -22.85
CA ASP A 187 -8.92 -9.64 -22.64
C ASP A 187 -8.99 -8.68 -23.84
N CYS A 188 -7.86 -8.28 -24.43
CA CYS A 188 -7.80 -7.52 -25.69
C CYS A 188 -8.52 -8.23 -26.85
N ASN A 189 -8.31 -9.54 -27.01
CA ASN A 189 -8.96 -10.32 -28.08
C ASN A 189 -10.47 -10.47 -27.85
N LEU A 190 -10.91 -10.53 -26.60
CA LEU A 190 -12.32 -10.62 -26.21
C LEU A 190 -13.03 -9.26 -26.19
N GLY A 191 -12.28 -8.15 -26.32
CA GLY A 191 -12.82 -6.80 -26.19
C GLY A 191 -13.19 -6.41 -24.76
N ASP A 192 -12.65 -7.11 -23.76
CA ASP A 192 -12.86 -6.78 -22.34
C ASP A 192 -11.86 -5.72 -21.90
N SER A 193 -12.37 -4.52 -21.59
CA SER A 193 -11.55 -3.39 -21.17
C SER A 193 -11.52 -3.19 -19.64
N THR A 194 -12.06 -4.13 -18.86
CA THR A 194 -12.21 -3.98 -17.39
C THR A 194 -10.87 -3.80 -16.67
N LEU A 195 -9.83 -4.51 -17.11
CA LEU A 195 -8.48 -4.44 -16.53
C LEU A 195 -7.57 -3.36 -17.15
N PHE A 196 -8.10 -2.57 -18.09
CA PHE A 196 -7.36 -1.50 -18.76
C PHE A 196 -7.72 -0.13 -18.17
N ALA A 197 -6.69 0.69 -17.95
CA ALA A 197 -6.90 2.05 -17.50
C ALA A 197 -7.52 2.89 -18.63
N ARG A 198 -8.68 3.50 -18.37
CA ARG A 198 -9.32 4.45 -19.29
C ARG A 198 -8.57 5.78 -19.27
N ARG A 199 -8.68 6.55 -20.36
CA ARG A 199 -8.00 7.84 -20.53
C ARG A 199 -8.22 8.79 -19.35
N ASP A 200 -9.47 8.94 -18.90
CA ASP A 200 -9.82 9.82 -17.78
C ASP A 200 -9.21 9.35 -16.45
N GLU A 201 -9.16 8.04 -16.19
CA GLU A 201 -8.45 7.51 -15.02
C GLU A 201 -6.96 7.88 -15.05
N VAL A 202 -6.33 7.79 -16.22
CA VAL A 202 -4.90 8.12 -16.37
C VAL A 202 -4.68 9.60 -16.15
N GLU A 203 -5.49 10.47 -16.75
CA GLU A 203 -5.40 11.93 -16.59
C GLU A 203 -5.59 12.36 -15.13
N LEU A 204 -6.60 11.83 -14.44
CA LEU A 204 -6.86 12.15 -13.02
C LEU A 204 -5.74 11.65 -12.09
N ALA A 205 -5.20 10.46 -12.36
CA ALA A 205 -4.06 9.95 -11.59
C ALA A 205 -2.81 10.82 -11.80
N TRP A 206 -2.57 11.32 -13.01
CA TRP A 206 -1.47 12.25 -13.29
C TRP A 206 -1.66 13.58 -12.60
N GLU A 207 -2.85 14.18 -12.66
CA GLU A 207 -3.14 15.46 -11.99
C GLU A 207 -2.79 15.40 -10.50
N PHE A 208 -3.20 14.32 -9.82
CA PHE A 208 -2.88 14.12 -8.40
C PHE A 208 -1.37 13.93 -8.15
N VAL A 209 -0.71 13.07 -8.94
CA VAL A 209 0.73 12.78 -8.78
C VAL A 209 1.59 14.00 -9.13
N ASP A 210 1.19 14.79 -10.12
CA ASP A 210 1.90 16.00 -10.53
C ASP A 210 1.91 17.05 -9.42
N GLY A 211 0.81 17.21 -8.68
CA GLY A 211 0.78 18.07 -7.50
C GLY A 211 1.87 17.71 -6.47
N ILE A 212 2.05 16.42 -6.20
CA ILE A 212 3.09 15.91 -5.31
C ILE A 212 4.49 16.15 -5.92
N GLN A 213 4.68 15.80 -7.18
CA GLN A 213 5.97 15.94 -7.89
C GLN A 213 6.43 17.40 -8.00
N ILE A 214 5.52 18.35 -8.20
CA ILE A 214 5.82 19.78 -8.22
C ILE A 214 6.35 20.23 -6.85
N ALA A 215 5.71 19.83 -5.76
CA ALA A 215 6.18 20.13 -4.40
C ALA A 215 7.55 19.47 -4.13
N TRP A 216 7.73 18.22 -4.53
CA TRP A 216 9.01 17.50 -4.40
C TRP A 216 10.16 18.19 -5.14
N ARG A 217 9.91 18.72 -6.35
CA ARG A 217 10.91 19.49 -7.12
C ARG A 217 11.28 20.80 -6.44
N SER A 218 10.41 21.35 -5.60
CA SER A 218 10.71 22.52 -4.76
C SER A 218 11.49 22.18 -3.48
N GLY A 219 11.80 20.90 -3.25
CA GLY A 219 12.59 20.42 -2.11
C GLY A 219 11.78 20.05 -0.86
N ALA A 220 10.46 19.97 -0.97
CA ALA A 220 9.56 19.65 0.14
C ALA A 220 8.78 18.34 -0.14
N PRO A 221 8.91 17.29 0.67
CA PRO A 221 9.85 17.12 1.79
C PRO A 221 11.30 16.90 1.31
N PRO A 222 12.30 17.03 2.21
CA PRO A 222 13.69 16.75 1.86
C PRO A 222 13.87 15.29 1.42
N LEU A 223 14.77 15.06 0.46
CA LEU A 223 15.15 13.72 0.04
C LEU A 223 16.01 13.06 1.12
N VAL A 224 15.42 12.14 1.87
CA VAL A 224 16.16 11.39 2.91
C VAL A 224 16.85 10.16 2.34
N LYS A 225 17.76 9.56 3.11
CA LYS A 225 18.45 8.31 2.73
C LYS A 225 17.97 7.15 3.59
N TYR A 226 18.02 5.95 3.02
CA TYR A 226 17.82 4.70 3.75
C TYR A 226 18.84 3.67 3.29
N ALA A 227 19.30 2.78 4.17
CA ALA A 227 20.26 1.75 3.77
C ALA A 227 19.59 0.70 2.88
N ALA A 228 20.26 0.27 1.82
CA ALA A 228 19.78 -0.83 1.00
C ALA A 228 19.59 -2.11 1.85
N GLY A 229 18.46 -2.79 1.66
CA GLY A 229 18.05 -3.98 2.39
C GLY A 229 17.18 -3.73 3.62
N THR A 230 16.85 -2.47 3.95
CA THR A 230 15.91 -2.14 5.05
C THR A 230 14.48 -1.95 4.54
N TRP A 231 13.54 -1.62 5.44
CA TRP A 231 12.14 -1.34 5.08
C TRP A 231 11.88 0.09 4.59
N GLY A 232 12.95 0.89 4.41
CA GLY A 232 12.88 2.29 4.04
C GLY A 232 13.39 3.21 5.15
N PRO A 233 13.11 4.51 5.05
CA PRO A 233 13.54 5.52 6.02
C PRO A 233 12.63 5.54 7.27
N PRO A 234 13.14 5.87 8.47
CA PRO A 234 12.33 6.00 9.70
C PRO A 234 11.15 6.97 9.57
N GLN A 235 11.29 8.00 8.75
CA GLN A 235 10.23 8.98 8.47
C GLN A 235 8.96 8.33 7.90
N ALA A 236 9.09 7.19 7.20
CA ALA A 236 7.93 6.45 6.71
C ALA A 236 7.17 5.75 7.85
N ASP A 237 7.84 5.33 8.92
CA ASP A 237 7.19 4.80 10.12
C ASP A 237 6.51 5.93 10.92
N GLU A 238 7.19 7.08 11.04
CA GLU A 238 6.66 8.29 11.69
C GLU A 238 5.36 8.79 11.05
N LEU A 239 5.28 8.73 9.71
CA LEU A 239 4.09 9.10 8.94
C LEU A 239 2.83 8.32 9.39
N LEU A 240 2.97 7.02 9.68
CA LEU A 240 1.87 6.18 10.18
C LEU A 240 1.63 6.37 11.68
N ALA A 241 2.71 6.52 12.44
CA ALA A 241 2.65 6.70 13.89
C ALA A 241 1.89 7.98 14.26
N ALA A 242 1.98 9.04 13.45
CA ALA A 242 1.19 10.26 13.59
C ALA A 242 -0.33 10.03 13.51
N SER A 243 -0.77 8.87 12.99
CA SER A 243 -2.17 8.45 12.93
C SER A 243 -2.46 7.26 13.86
N GLY A 244 -1.60 7.01 14.86
CA GLY A 244 -1.72 5.90 15.81
C GLY A 244 -1.57 4.51 15.16
N SER A 245 -0.99 4.45 13.96
CA SER A 245 -0.86 3.23 13.16
C SER A 245 0.60 2.81 13.01
N ARG A 246 0.82 1.55 12.63
CA ARG A 246 2.16 1.02 12.32
C ARG A 246 2.10 0.23 11.01
N TRP A 247 3.19 0.19 10.26
CA TRP A 247 3.27 -0.68 9.10
C TRP A 247 3.11 -2.13 9.52
N TYR A 248 2.32 -2.87 8.75
CA TYR A 248 2.32 -4.32 8.88
C TYR A 248 3.72 -4.85 8.51
N ARG A 249 4.33 -5.63 9.41
CA ARG A 249 5.66 -6.23 9.21
C ARG A 249 5.53 -7.53 8.42
N LEU A 250 6.34 -7.66 7.37
CA LEU A 250 6.37 -8.76 6.41
C LEU A 250 7.43 -9.81 6.72
#